data_AF-A0A847CZ50-F1
#
_entry.id   AF-A0A847CZ50-F1
#
_cell.length_a   1.000
_cell.length_b   1.000
_cell.length_c   1.000
_cell.angle_alpha   90.00
_cell.angle_beta   90.00
_cell.angle_gamma   90.00
#
_symmetry.space_group_name_H-M   'P 1'
#
loop_
_entity.id
_entity.type
_entity.pdbx_description
1 polymer ?
#
loop_
_entity_poly.entity_id
_entity_poly.type
_entity_poly.pdbx_seq_one_letter_code
_entity_poly.pdbx_strand_id
1 'polypeptide(L)'
;EYDSENSYDEFDTLYPDLAHVGIAYTETPDGRNSISYELNLEEKSWSLYLDEDILVATEKFGEKGMTEEETIEAMIESVHYANFSDLVYMDSEDLMQVTGLAINDEGNLYDPLEKDLDNDGIADRYDHDFRDSDYFESTYDVDDNLHARNKGEKPSILGQIKEYKENQNKEDKEKEHKENDRER
;
A
#
# COMPACT_ATOMS: atom_id res chain seq x y z
N GLU A 1 32.11 -15.02 13.10
CA GLU A 1 33.54 -15.01 12.70
C GLU A 1 33.61 -15.53 11.26
N TYR A 2 33.74 -14.63 10.28
CA TYR A 2 34.11 -14.98 8.91
C TYR A 2 35.51 -14.41 8.70
N ASP A 3 36.49 -15.05 9.34
CA ASP A 3 37.92 -14.72 9.22
C ASP A 3 38.61 -15.89 8.51
N SER A 4 38.07 -16.29 7.36
CA SER A 4 38.77 -17.18 6.45
C SER A 4 39.68 -16.31 5.59
N GLU A 5 41.00 -16.42 5.77
CA GLU A 5 42.00 -15.90 4.84
C GLU A 5 41.87 -16.67 3.51
N ASN A 6 40.84 -16.37 2.73
CA ASN A 6 40.66 -16.93 1.39
C ASN A 6 41.65 -16.25 0.45
N SER A 7 42.38 -17.04 -0.31
CA SER A 7 43.31 -16.51 -1.31
C SER A 7 42.55 -16.05 -2.55
N TYR A 8 43.13 -15.11 -3.31
CA TYR A 8 42.56 -14.67 -4.59
C TYR A 8 42.34 -15.83 -5.56
N ASP A 9 43.22 -16.84 -5.52
CA ASP A 9 43.14 -18.03 -6.38
C ASP A 9 41.91 -18.92 -6.08
N GLU A 10 41.27 -18.74 -4.91
CA GLU A 10 40.06 -19.47 -4.53
C GLU A 10 38.77 -18.77 -4.95
N PHE A 11 38.86 -17.54 -5.48
CA PHE A 11 37.70 -16.72 -5.82
C PHE A 11 36.73 -17.43 -6.77
N ASP A 12 37.23 -17.97 -7.88
CA ASP A 12 36.42 -18.70 -8.87
C ASP A 12 35.79 -19.98 -8.30
N THR A 13 36.35 -20.54 -7.23
CA THR A 13 35.81 -21.72 -6.55
C THR A 13 34.73 -21.36 -5.55
N LEU A 14 34.90 -20.23 -4.84
CA LEU A 14 33.93 -19.72 -3.86
C LEU A 14 32.72 -19.08 -4.54
N TYR A 15 32.94 -18.42 -5.67
CA TYR A 15 31.93 -17.69 -6.43
C TYR A 15 31.90 -18.18 -7.89
N PRO A 16 31.43 -19.40 -8.14
CA PRO A 16 31.31 -19.95 -9.49
C PRO A 16 30.25 -19.22 -10.33
N ASP A 17 29.31 -18.55 -9.66
CA ASP A 17 28.28 -17.72 -10.28
C ASP A 17 28.55 -16.24 -9.98
N LEU A 18 29.09 -15.53 -10.98
CA LEU A 18 29.44 -14.11 -10.85
C LEU A 18 28.20 -13.20 -10.86
N ALA A 19 27.02 -13.71 -11.19
CA ALA A 19 25.77 -12.97 -11.13
C ALA A 19 25.17 -12.94 -9.71
N HIS A 20 25.58 -13.87 -8.85
CA HIS A 20 25.02 -14.11 -7.51
C HIS A 20 26.13 -14.23 -6.45
N VAL A 21 26.86 -13.14 -6.23
CA VAL A 21 27.94 -13.07 -5.24
C VAL A 21 27.40 -12.50 -3.94
N GLY A 22 27.12 -13.37 -2.96
CA GLY A 22 26.66 -12.97 -1.63
C GLY A 22 27.74 -12.23 -0.83
N ILE A 23 27.43 -10.99 -0.41
CA ILE A 23 28.33 -10.12 0.35
C ILE A 23 27.91 -9.98 1.81
N ALA A 24 26.61 -9.82 2.07
CA ALA A 24 26.09 -9.71 3.42
C ALA A 24 24.84 -10.57 3.59
N TYR A 25 24.69 -11.14 4.78
CA TYR A 25 23.57 -11.97 5.15
C TYR A 25 23.23 -11.72 6.62
N THR A 26 21.95 -11.53 6.91
CA THR A 26 21.40 -11.49 8.27
C THR A 26 20.03 -12.15 8.30
N GLU A 27 19.55 -12.42 9.51
CA GLU A 27 18.16 -12.75 9.76
C GLU A 27 17.51 -11.61 10.54
N THR A 28 16.18 -11.53 10.49
CA THR A 28 15.41 -10.70 11.42
C THR A 28 15.67 -11.14 12.87
N PRO A 29 15.51 -10.25 13.85
CA PRO A 29 15.69 -10.59 15.26
C PRO A 29 14.84 -11.76 15.77
N ASP A 30 13.66 -11.98 15.17
CA ASP A 30 12.80 -13.14 15.45
C ASP A 30 13.19 -14.42 14.69
N GLY A 31 14.21 -14.34 13.81
CA GLY A 31 14.76 -15.46 13.03
C GLY A 31 13.83 -16.01 11.96
N ARG A 32 12.80 -15.25 11.57
CA ARG A 32 11.78 -15.73 10.62
C ARG A 32 12.09 -15.39 9.17
N ASN A 33 12.77 -14.27 8.94
CA ASN A 33 13.08 -13.82 7.60
C ASN A 33 14.59 -13.65 7.43
N SER A 34 15.08 -13.99 6.25
CA SER A 34 16.47 -13.76 5.87
C SER A 34 16.59 -12.52 4.98
N ILE A 35 17.69 -11.79 5.12
CA ILE A 35 18.03 -10.63 4.30
C ILE A 35 19.41 -10.88 3.72
N SER A 36 19.53 -10.80 2.40
CA SER A 36 20.79 -11.01 1.70
C SER A 36 21.08 -9.90 0.69
N TYR A 37 22.33 -9.43 0.70
CA TYR A 37 22.84 -8.48 -0.27
C TYR A 37 23.80 -9.21 -1.21
N GLU A 38 23.48 -9.21 -2.50
CA GLU A 38 24.24 -9.87 -3.54
C GLU A 38 24.75 -8.86 -4.57
N LEU A 39 25.96 -9.11 -5.07
CA LEU A 39 26.51 -8.44 -6.22
C LEU A 39 26.36 -9.30 -7.47
N ASN A 40 26.01 -8.66 -8.57
CA ASN A 40 26.14 -9.19 -9.91
C ASN A 40 27.32 -8.49 -10.59
N LEU A 41 28.43 -9.21 -10.71
CA LEU A 41 29.68 -8.69 -11.27
C LEU A 41 29.64 -8.61 -12.81
N GLU A 42 28.76 -9.37 -13.46
CA GLU A 42 28.59 -9.36 -14.92
C GLU A 42 27.87 -8.09 -15.39
N GLU A 43 26.74 -7.79 -14.75
CA GLU A 43 25.87 -6.64 -15.01
C GLU A 43 26.28 -5.39 -14.23
N LYS A 44 27.26 -5.52 -13.31
CA LYS A 44 27.71 -4.48 -12.38
C LYS A 44 26.51 -3.88 -11.66
N SER A 45 25.81 -4.71 -10.88
CA SER A 45 24.65 -4.29 -10.09
C SER A 45 24.65 -4.95 -8.73
N TRP A 46 23.84 -4.42 -7.82
CA TRP A 46 23.54 -5.09 -6.56
C TRP A 46 22.06 -5.44 -6.46
N SER A 47 21.74 -6.41 -5.61
CA SER A 47 20.37 -6.83 -5.31
C SER A 47 20.24 -7.12 -3.83
N LEU A 48 19.11 -6.71 -3.27
CA LEU A 48 18.71 -6.98 -1.90
C LEU A 48 17.50 -7.91 -1.92
N TYR A 49 17.66 -9.09 -1.33
CA TYR A 49 16.63 -10.12 -1.26
C TYR A 49 16.12 -10.30 0.16
N LEU A 50 14.81 -10.52 0.27
CA LEU A 50 14.14 -11.07 1.44
C LEU A 50 13.85 -12.56 1.19
N ASP A 51 14.07 -13.41 2.17
CA ASP A 51 13.77 -14.85 2.13
C ASP A 51 14.37 -15.58 0.90
N GLU A 52 15.57 -15.16 0.48
CA GLU A 52 16.33 -15.69 -0.66
C GLU A 52 15.73 -15.41 -2.05
N ASP A 53 14.41 -15.30 -2.21
CA ASP A 53 13.75 -15.23 -3.52
C ASP A 53 12.96 -13.93 -3.80
N ILE A 54 12.65 -13.14 -2.77
CA ILE A 54 11.90 -11.89 -2.94
C ILE A 54 12.89 -10.75 -3.20
N LEU A 55 13.00 -10.33 -4.46
CA LEU A 55 13.78 -9.15 -4.83
C LEU A 55 13.10 -7.88 -4.32
N VAL A 56 13.69 -7.24 -3.31
CA VAL A 56 13.16 -6.00 -2.72
C VAL A 56 13.72 -4.77 -3.43
N ALA A 57 15.03 -4.74 -3.65
CA ALA A 57 15.69 -3.61 -4.30
C ALA A 57 16.84 -4.09 -5.20
N THR A 58 17.09 -3.36 -6.29
CA THR A 58 18.24 -3.59 -7.17
C THR A 58 18.63 -2.30 -7.86
N GLU A 59 19.93 -2.10 -8.05
CA GLU A 59 20.45 -0.95 -8.79
C GLU A 59 21.74 -1.31 -9.52
N LYS A 60 21.95 -0.69 -10.68
CA LYS A 60 23.20 -0.81 -11.44
C LYS A 60 24.22 0.19 -10.94
N PHE A 61 25.45 -0.27 -10.76
CA PHE A 61 26.59 0.61 -10.64
C PHE A 61 26.83 1.28 -11.99
N GLY A 62 27.08 2.59 -11.95
CA GLY A 62 27.42 3.38 -13.12
C GLY A 62 26.25 4.14 -13.74
N GLU A 63 26.55 5.36 -14.18
CA GLU A 63 25.62 6.24 -14.86
C GLU A 63 25.87 6.29 -16.37
N LYS A 64 24.91 6.85 -17.11
CA LYS A 64 25.02 7.01 -18.55
C LYS A 64 26.24 7.86 -18.92
N GLY A 65 27.21 7.23 -19.58
CA GLY A 65 28.43 7.88 -20.07
C GLY A 65 29.68 7.54 -19.27
N MET A 66 29.55 6.82 -18.15
CA MET A 66 30.68 6.21 -17.48
C MET A 66 31.29 5.08 -18.31
N THR A 67 32.61 4.94 -18.21
CA THR A 67 33.36 3.81 -18.74
C THR A 67 33.20 2.58 -17.85
N GLU A 68 33.59 1.41 -18.36
CA GLU A 68 33.57 0.17 -17.58
C GLU A 68 34.52 0.25 -16.36
N GLU A 69 35.69 0.89 -16.50
CA GLU A 69 36.65 1.05 -15.42
C GLU A 69 36.11 1.95 -14.30
N GLU A 70 35.51 3.10 -14.65
CA GLU A 70 34.84 3.98 -13.68
C GLU A 70 33.67 3.28 -12.98
N THR A 71 32.92 2.43 -13.70
CA THR A 71 31.81 1.65 -13.13
C THR A 71 32.32 0.64 -12.10
N ILE A 72 33.43 -0.03 -12.41
CA ILE A 72 34.07 -0.99 -11.49
C ILE A 72 34.64 -0.27 -10.27
N GLU A 73 35.27 0.89 -10.44
CA GLU A 73 35.76 1.71 -9.33
C GLU A 73 34.61 2.11 -8.39
N ALA A 74 33.49 2.57 -8.93
CA ALA A 74 32.30 2.91 -8.15
C ALA A 74 31.74 1.71 -7.36
N MET A 75 31.73 0.51 -7.97
CA MET A 75 31.30 -0.71 -7.29
C MET A 75 32.24 -1.08 -6.13
N ILE A 76 33.56 -1.00 -6.34
CA ILE A 76 34.55 -1.26 -5.30
C ILE A 76 34.40 -0.27 -4.15
N GLU A 77 34.28 1.02 -4.45
CA GLU A 77 34.10 2.07 -3.44
C GLU A 77 32.81 1.88 -2.64
N SER A 78 31.70 1.57 -3.32
CA SER A 78 30.41 1.33 -2.67
C SER A 78 30.51 0.23 -1.62
N VAL A 79 31.11 -0.91 -1.96
CA VAL A 79 31.27 -2.03 -1.01
C VAL A 79 32.32 -1.72 0.05
N HIS A 80 33.41 -1.04 -0.30
CA HIS A 80 34.51 -0.72 0.62
C HIS A 80 34.08 0.24 1.74
N TYR A 81 33.22 1.21 1.42
CA TYR A 81 32.77 2.23 2.38
C TYR A 81 31.45 1.87 3.07
N ALA A 82 30.69 0.91 2.55
CA ALA A 82 29.47 0.45 3.19
C ALA A 82 29.78 -0.27 4.52
N ASN A 83 28.98 0.01 5.54
CA ASN A 83 28.97 -0.82 6.74
C ASN A 83 27.94 -1.96 6.58
N PHE A 84 28.03 -2.97 7.44
CA PHE A 84 27.12 -4.13 7.38
C PHE A 84 25.64 -3.72 7.44
N SER A 85 25.29 -2.78 8.31
CA SER A 85 23.91 -2.29 8.45
C SER A 85 23.42 -1.59 7.19
N ASP A 86 24.28 -0.89 6.45
CA ASP A 86 23.91 -0.26 5.17
C ASP A 86 23.57 -1.31 4.11
N LEU A 87 24.33 -2.41 4.06
CA LEU A 87 24.15 -3.47 3.07
C LEU A 87 22.85 -4.27 3.29
N VAL A 88 22.45 -4.46 4.55
CA VAL A 88 21.24 -5.22 4.89
C VAL A 88 20.06 -4.31 5.25
N TYR A 89 20.21 -3.00 5.08
CA TYR A 89 19.11 -2.05 5.27
C TYR A 89 18.08 -2.22 4.17
N MET A 90 16.82 -2.27 4.56
CA MET A 90 15.70 -2.42 3.65
C MET A 90 14.78 -1.21 3.76
N ASP A 91 14.58 -0.52 2.64
CA ASP A 91 13.68 0.62 2.62
C ASP A 91 12.23 0.16 2.85
N SER A 92 11.51 0.86 3.74
CA SER A 92 10.16 0.47 4.12
C SER A 92 9.16 0.67 2.99
N GLU A 93 9.37 1.64 2.10
CA GLU A 93 8.48 1.86 0.95
C GLU A 93 8.66 0.77 -0.11
N ASP A 94 9.92 0.38 -0.39
CA ASP A 94 10.21 -0.70 -1.33
C ASP A 94 9.70 -2.05 -0.79
N LEU A 95 9.96 -2.36 0.49
CA LEU A 95 9.43 -3.57 1.12
C LEU A 95 7.91 -3.61 1.09
N MET A 96 7.24 -2.50 1.42
CA MET A 96 5.78 -2.40 1.40
C MET A 96 5.23 -2.62 -0.01
N GLN A 97 5.85 -2.04 -1.04
CA GLN A 97 5.41 -2.21 -2.43
C GLN A 97 5.57 -3.65 -2.92
N VAL A 98 6.64 -4.32 -2.52
CA VAL A 98 6.95 -5.69 -2.97
C VAL A 98 6.15 -6.74 -2.18
N THR A 99 5.99 -6.56 -0.87
CA THR A 99 5.46 -7.60 0.04
C THR A 99 4.16 -7.23 0.75
N GLY A 100 3.84 -5.93 0.86
CA GLY A 100 2.76 -5.44 1.73
C GLY A 100 3.12 -5.44 3.23
N LEU A 101 4.37 -5.74 3.58
CA LEU A 101 4.85 -5.78 4.97
C LEU A 101 5.63 -4.51 5.31
N ALA A 102 5.73 -4.23 6.61
CA ALA A 102 6.57 -3.17 7.16
C ALA A 102 7.56 -3.74 8.19
N ILE A 103 8.63 -2.99 8.47
CA ILE A 103 9.59 -3.31 9.53
C ILE A 103 9.23 -2.49 10.78
N ASN A 104 9.16 -3.16 11.93
CA ASN A 104 8.89 -2.48 13.21
C ASN A 104 10.18 -1.92 13.83
N ASP A 105 10.05 -1.16 14.92
CA ASP A 105 11.20 -0.56 15.63
C ASP A 105 12.22 -1.58 16.16
N GLU A 106 11.83 -2.85 16.27
CA GLU A 106 12.70 -3.94 16.70
C GLU A 106 13.47 -4.55 15.54
N GLY A 107 13.11 -4.27 14.28
CA GLY A 107 13.73 -4.85 13.07
C GLY A 107 13.02 -6.10 12.54
N ASN A 108 11.82 -6.41 13.01
CA ASN A 108 11.02 -7.56 12.56
C ASN A 108 9.96 -7.13 11.53
N LEU A 109 9.67 -7.99 10.55
CA LEU A 109 8.59 -7.77 9.60
C LEU A 109 7.22 -8.02 10.25
N TYR A 110 6.24 -7.20 9.88
CA TYR A 110 4.84 -7.35 10.26
C TYR A 110 3.93 -6.86 9.15
N ASP A 111 2.69 -7.36 9.14
CA ASP A 111 1.63 -6.83 8.29
C ASP A 111 0.92 -5.66 9.01
N PRO A 112 0.98 -4.42 8.48
CA PRO A 112 0.30 -3.28 9.10
C PRO A 112 -1.21 -3.41 9.14
N LEU A 113 -1.81 -4.22 8.26
CA LEU A 113 -3.26 -4.40 8.14
C LEU A 113 -3.78 -5.68 8.85
N GLU A 114 -2.91 -6.40 9.55
CA GLU A 114 -3.30 -7.62 10.29
C GLU A 114 -4.02 -7.31 11.61
N LYS A 115 -3.76 -6.13 12.17
CA LYS A 115 -4.41 -5.69 13.41
C LYS A 115 -5.80 -5.12 13.10
N ASP A 116 -6.65 -5.22 14.10
CA ASP A 116 -7.96 -4.58 14.16
C ASP A 116 -7.80 -3.34 15.06
N LEU A 117 -7.79 -2.14 14.47
CA LEU A 117 -7.54 -0.91 15.21
C LEU A 117 -8.80 -0.32 15.85
N ASP A 118 -9.99 -0.60 15.33
CA ASP A 118 -11.25 -0.08 15.85
C ASP A 118 -12.01 -1.08 16.75
N ASN A 119 -11.47 -2.29 16.90
CA ASN A 119 -11.99 -3.41 17.70
C ASN A 119 -13.38 -3.89 17.24
N ASP A 120 -13.65 -3.85 15.93
CA ASP A 120 -14.87 -4.41 15.34
C ASP A 120 -14.84 -5.96 15.19
N GLY A 121 -13.68 -6.56 15.48
CA GLY A 121 -13.42 -7.99 15.40
C GLY A 121 -12.93 -8.46 14.03
N ILE A 122 -12.63 -7.52 13.12
CA ILE A 122 -12.18 -7.74 11.74
C ILE A 122 -10.83 -7.04 11.58
N ALA A 123 -9.83 -7.75 11.03
CA ALA A 123 -8.55 -7.13 10.74
C ALA A 123 -8.71 -6.01 9.70
N ASP A 124 -7.95 -4.91 9.84
CA ASP A 124 -8.04 -3.73 8.97
C ASP A 124 -7.94 -4.10 7.47
N ARG A 125 -7.22 -5.17 7.11
CA ARG A 125 -7.14 -5.71 5.74
C ARG A 125 -8.52 -5.97 5.10
N TYR A 126 -9.52 -6.25 5.92
CA TYR A 126 -10.88 -6.58 5.51
C TYR A 126 -11.89 -5.45 5.81
N ASP A 127 -11.44 -4.31 6.38
CA ASP A 127 -12.30 -3.17 6.76
C ASP A 127 -13.00 -2.47 5.58
N HIS A 128 -12.58 -2.79 4.35
CA HIS A 128 -13.10 -2.20 3.13
C HIS A 128 -14.43 -2.82 2.65
N ASP A 129 -14.98 -3.82 3.33
CA ASP A 129 -16.33 -4.33 3.00
C ASP A 129 -17.41 -3.43 3.63
N PHE A 130 -18.29 -2.88 2.78
CA PHE A 130 -19.48 -2.12 3.17
C PHE A 130 -20.47 -2.88 4.09
N ARG A 131 -20.17 -4.15 4.38
CA ARG A 131 -20.92 -5.06 5.24
C ARG A 131 -20.44 -5.00 6.70
N ASP A 132 -19.26 -4.44 6.93
CA ASP A 132 -18.59 -4.41 8.23
C ASP A 132 -18.80 -3.07 8.93
N SER A 133 -19.33 -2.08 8.21
CA SER A 133 -20.03 -1.01 8.86
C SER A 133 -21.31 -1.58 9.49
N ASP A 134 -21.31 -1.71 10.80
CA ASP A 134 -22.45 -1.50 11.70
C ASP A 134 -23.08 -0.09 11.55
N TYR A 135 -23.01 0.48 10.33
CA TYR A 135 -23.91 1.48 9.74
C TYR A 135 -25.33 0.92 9.56
N PHE A 136 -25.80 0.17 10.54
CA PHE A 136 -27.19 -0.15 10.76
C PHE A 136 -27.42 -0.22 12.27
N GLU A 137 -27.32 0.93 12.97
CA GLU A 137 -28.36 1.42 13.92
C GLU A 137 -27.97 2.64 14.80
N SER A 138 -26.81 3.29 14.63
CA SER A 138 -26.49 4.51 15.43
C SER A 138 -27.09 5.82 14.89
N THR A 139 -28.33 5.80 14.40
CA THR A 139 -29.17 7.02 14.32
C THR A 139 -30.29 7.06 15.36
N TYR A 140 -30.41 6.02 16.20
CA TYR A 140 -31.41 5.96 17.25
C TYR A 140 -30.81 5.51 18.60
N ASP A 141 -29.93 6.34 19.16
CA ASP A 141 -30.00 6.54 20.62
C ASP A 141 -31.20 7.45 20.89
N VAL A 142 -32.38 6.85 20.88
CA VAL A 142 -33.62 7.42 21.37
C VAL A 142 -34.44 6.25 21.90
N ASP A 143 -33.87 5.61 22.92
CA ASP A 143 -34.66 5.01 24.00
C ASP A 143 -35.42 6.12 24.74
N ASP A 144 -36.37 6.78 24.06
CA ASP A 144 -37.55 7.37 24.68
C ASP A 144 -38.62 7.78 23.64
N ASN A 145 -39.10 6.86 22.80
CA ASN A 145 -40.45 7.03 22.24
C ASN A 145 -41.15 5.76 21.73
N LEU A 146 -41.17 4.72 22.55
CA LEU A 146 -42.03 3.54 22.37
C LEU A 146 -43.56 3.88 22.35
N HIS A 147 -43.95 5.17 22.48
CA HIS A 147 -45.34 5.62 22.55
C HIS A 147 -45.75 6.75 21.58
N ALA A 148 -45.00 7.05 20.53
CA ALA A 148 -45.45 7.98 19.48
C ALA A 148 -45.92 7.27 18.20
N ARG A 149 -46.62 6.14 18.35
CA ARG A 149 -47.37 5.48 17.27
C ARG A 149 -48.66 6.24 17.01
N ASN A 150 -48.57 7.52 16.60
CA ASN A 150 -49.72 8.33 16.18
C ASN A 150 -49.50 8.90 14.78
N LYS A 151 -49.98 8.13 13.81
CA LYS A 151 -50.76 8.56 12.63
C LYS A 151 -50.34 9.89 11.99
N GLY A 152 -49.39 9.81 11.08
CA GLY A 152 -49.15 10.81 10.07
C GLY A 152 -48.18 10.24 9.04
N GLU A 153 -48.70 9.52 8.06
CA GLU A 153 -47.88 9.10 6.91
C GLU A 153 -47.28 10.35 6.29
N LYS A 154 -45.95 10.48 6.37
CA LYS A 154 -45.25 11.57 5.69
C LYS A 154 -45.52 11.43 4.19
N PRO A 155 -46.03 12.46 3.52
CA PRO A 155 -46.40 12.36 2.12
C PRO A 155 -45.18 11.99 1.26
N SER A 156 -45.38 11.05 0.35
CA SER A 156 -44.34 10.61 -0.58
C SER A 156 -43.79 11.78 -1.39
N ILE A 157 -42.47 11.92 -1.44
CA ILE A 157 -41.77 12.93 -2.24
C ILE A 157 -42.18 12.81 -3.72
N LEU A 158 -42.35 11.58 -4.23
CA LEU A 158 -42.85 11.35 -5.59
C LEU A 158 -44.28 11.88 -5.80
N GLY A 159 -45.14 11.76 -4.78
CA GLY A 159 -46.48 12.33 -4.79
C GLY A 159 -46.46 13.85 -4.87
N GLN A 160 -45.60 14.48 -4.06
CA GLN A 160 -45.42 15.94 -4.05
C GLN A 160 -44.88 16.47 -5.38
N ILE A 161 -43.93 15.78 -6.02
CA ILE A 161 -43.40 16.16 -7.34
C ILE A 161 -44.51 16.07 -8.41
N LYS A 162 -45.36 15.04 -8.34
CA LYS A 162 -46.48 14.88 -9.27
C LYS A 162 -47.50 16.00 -9.10
N GLU A 163 -47.87 16.31 -7.86
CA GLU A 163 -48.80 17.38 -7.53
C GLU A 163 -48.27 18.75 -7.97
N TYR A 164 -46.97 19.01 -7.78
CA TYR A 164 -46.32 20.23 -8.26
C TYR A 164 -46.39 20.38 -9.79
N LYS A 165 -46.12 19.29 -10.54
CA LYS A 165 -46.24 19.29 -12.01
C LYS A 165 -47.68 19.48 -12.47
N GLU A 166 -48.67 18.91 -11.78
CA GLU A 166 -50.07 19.09 -12.11
C GLU A 166 -50.54 20.53 -11.83
N ASN A 167 -50.05 21.15 -10.77
CA ASN A 167 -50.37 22.54 -10.42
C ASN A 167 -49.74 23.56 -11.39
N GLN A 168 -48.49 23.36 -11.81
CA GLN A 168 -47.90 24.22 -12.86
C GLN A 168 -48.67 24.15 -14.19
N ASN A 169 -49.06 22.95 -14.62
CA ASN A 169 -49.86 22.78 -15.83
C ASN A 169 -51.26 23.43 -15.76
N LYS A 170 -51.83 23.59 -14.56
CA LYS A 170 -53.11 24.29 -14.37
C LYS A 170 -52.91 25.81 -14.36
N GLU A 171 -51.87 26.31 -13.70
CA GLU A 171 -51.54 27.74 -13.68
C GLU A 171 -51.20 28.28 -15.07
N ASP A 172 -50.52 27.48 -15.91
CA ASP A 172 -50.20 27.89 -17.28
C ASP A 172 -51.45 27.94 -18.18
N LYS A 173 -52.39 27.00 -18.01
CA LYS A 173 -53.68 27.01 -18.72
C LYS A 173 -54.59 28.17 -18.28
N GLU A 174 -54.55 28.56 -17.01
CA GLU A 174 -55.31 29.72 -16.51
C GLU A 174 -54.74 31.06 -16.98
N LYS A 175 -53.41 31.14 -17.21
CA LYS A 175 -52.77 32.32 -17.80
C LYS A 175 -53.09 32.45 -19.29
N GLU A 176 -53.05 31.36 -20.05
CA GLU A 176 -53.44 31.32 -21.48
C GLU A 176 -54.92 31.71 -21.70
N HIS A 177 -55.82 31.31 -20.79
CA HIS A 177 -57.23 31.67 -20.89
C HIS A 177 -57.50 33.15 -20.57
N LYS A 178 -56.72 33.75 -19.67
CA LYS A 178 -56.83 35.19 -19.31
C LYS A 178 -56.20 36.12 -20.34
N GLU A 179 -55.24 35.65 -21.14
CA GLU A 179 -54.65 36.41 -22.25
C GLU A 179 -55.59 36.45 -23.47
N ASN A 180 -56.21 35.32 -23.83
CA ASN A 180 -57.16 35.24 -24.94
C ASN A 180 -58.46 36.04 -24.73
N ASP A 181 -58.88 36.30 -23.49
CA ASP A 181 -60.05 37.15 -23.17
C ASP A 181 -59.73 38.66 -23.16
N ARG A 182 -58.46 39.07 -23.25
CA ARG A 182 -58.05 40.49 -23.32
C ARG A 182 -57.84 41.01 -24.75
N GLU A 183 -57.77 40.12 -25.74
CA GLU A 183 -57.57 40.47 -27.16
C GLU A 183 -58.84 40.35 -28.03
N ARG A 184 -60.04 40.32 -27.42
CA ARG A 184 -61.34 40.35 -28.13
C ARG A 184 -62.16 41.61 -27.88
#